data_AF-K6TJF0-F1
#
_entry.id   AF-K6TJF0-F1
#
_cell.length_a   1.000
_cell.length_b   1.000
_cell.length_c   1.000
_cell.angle_alpha   90.00
_cell.angle_beta   90.00
_cell.angle_gamma   90.00
#
_symmetry.space_group_name_H-M   'P 1'
#
loop_
_entity.id
_entity.type
_entity.pdbx_description
1 polymer ?
#
loop_
_entity_poly.entity_id
_entity_poly.type
_entity_poly.pdbx_seq_one_letter_code
_entity_poly.pdbx_strand_id
1 'polypeptide(L)'
;MVQVGDMYYAWGSDDEIAANGECGGAVTTILKFLLEDGIVDAVLAVKKGSDLYDAVPTLITDPEKVIESAGSLHCGTLNMAKIVGKYLDGAKDMKIAVTTKPCDA
;
A
#
# COMPACT_ATOMS: atom_id res chain seq x y z
N MET A 1 20.74 -14.83 -6.12
CA MET A 1 19.62 -14.54 -7.04
C MET A 1 18.35 -14.95 -6.30
N VAL A 2 17.34 -14.07 -6.22
CA VAL A 2 16.08 -14.32 -5.50
C VAL A 2 15.21 -15.28 -6.30
N GLN A 3 14.58 -16.26 -5.66
CA GLN A 3 13.67 -17.24 -6.28
C GLN A 3 12.23 -17.11 -5.74
N VAL A 4 11.27 -17.62 -6.50
CA VAL A 4 9.87 -17.71 -6.08
C VAL A 4 9.76 -18.66 -4.88
N GLY A 5 9.20 -18.17 -3.78
CA GLY A 5 9.03 -18.93 -2.53
C GLY A 5 10.12 -18.69 -1.48
N ASP A 6 11.15 -17.92 -1.80
CA ASP A 6 12.16 -17.52 -0.81
C ASP A 6 11.57 -16.57 0.25
N MET A 7 12.11 -16.64 1.46
CA MET A 7 11.79 -15.74 2.57
C MET A 7 13.01 -14.95 3.00
N TYR A 8 12.83 -13.66 3.21
CA TYR A 8 13.89 -12.74 3.63
C TYR A 8 13.39 -11.80 4.71
N TYR A 9 14.30 -11.39 5.59
CA TYR A 9 14.11 -10.16 6.35
C TYR A 9 14.44 -8.99 5.42
N ALA A 10 13.50 -8.06 5.30
CA ALA A 10 13.64 -6.87 4.48
C ALA A 10 13.48 -5.62 5.35
N TRP A 11 14.19 -4.56 4.97
CA TRP A 11 14.12 -3.24 5.58
C TRP A 11 14.09 -2.21 4.45
N GLY A 12 13.31 -1.15 4.62
CA GLY A 12 13.20 -0.08 3.64
C GLY A 12 14.55 0.58 3.42
N SER A 13 14.91 0.79 2.15
CA SER A 13 16.17 1.46 1.79
C SER A 13 16.12 2.97 1.99
N ASP A 14 14.92 3.52 2.14
CA ASP A 14 14.66 4.92 2.46
C ASP A 14 14.43 5.05 3.97
N ASP A 15 15.26 5.87 4.62
CA ASP A 15 15.25 6.02 6.08
C ASP A 15 13.93 6.62 6.60
N GLU A 16 13.27 7.48 5.82
CA GLU A 16 11.98 8.08 6.20
C GLU A 16 10.87 7.04 6.13
N ILE A 17 10.83 6.24 5.06
CA ILE A 17 9.89 5.12 4.93
C ILE A 17 10.14 4.08 6.03
N ALA A 18 11.40 3.77 6.32
CA ALA A 18 11.77 2.81 7.34
C ALA A 18 11.34 3.26 8.74
N ALA A 19 11.47 4.55 9.06
CA ALA A 19 11.08 5.12 10.35
C ALA A 19 9.55 5.22 10.53
N ASN A 20 8.79 5.42 9.45
CA ASN A 20 7.33 5.55 9.50
C ASN A 20 6.58 4.22 9.30
N GLY A 21 7.23 3.21 8.73
CA GLY A 21 6.64 1.88 8.54
C GLY A 21 6.64 1.05 9.83
N GLU A 22 5.56 0.30 10.07
CA GLU A 22 5.37 -0.53 11.28
C GLU A 22 6.55 -1.50 11.55
N CYS A 23 7.01 -2.17 10.49
CA CYS A 23 8.08 -3.16 10.55
C CYS A 23 9.20 -2.80 9.56
N GLY A 24 9.68 -1.55 9.61
CA GLY A 24 10.80 -1.10 8.78
C GLY A 24 10.44 -0.76 7.33
N GLY A 25 9.15 -0.54 7.03
CA GLY A 25 8.74 0.10 5.76
C GLY A 25 8.91 -0.73 4.48
N ALA A 26 9.16 -2.04 4.56
CA ALA A 26 9.38 -2.89 3.39
C ALA A 26 8.20 -2.85 2.39
N VAL A 27 6.95 -2.93 2.88
CA VAL A 27 5.75 -2.87 2.03
C VAL A 27 5.64 -1.53 1.32
N THR A 28 5.76 -0.42 2.06
CA THR A 28 5.71 0.93 1.50
C THR A 28 6.80 1.17 0.45
N THR A 29 8.02 0.66 0.70
CA THR A 29 9.15 0.74 -0.25
C THR A 29 8.81 0.04 -1.56
N ILE A 30 8.27 -1.18 -1.49
CA ILE A 30 7.86 -1.94 -2.69
C ILE A 30 6.76 -1.19 -3.46
N LEU A 31 5.75 -0.67 -2.76
CA LEU A 31 4.66 0.07 -3.40
C LEU A 31 5.13 1.35 -4.10
N LYS A 32 6.02 2.12 -3.45
CA LYS A 32 6.62 3.32 -4.04
C LYS A 32 7.37 2.94 -5.32
N PHE A 33 8.25 1.94 -5.25
CA PHE A 33 8.99 1.43 -6.41
C PHE A 33 8.08 0.99 -7.56
N LEU A 34 7.02 0.20 -7.27
CA LEU A 34 6.09 -0.27 -8.31
C LEU A 34 5.42 0.89 -9.05
N LEU A 35 5.12 1.99 -8.36
CA LEU A 35 4.50 3.17 -8.94
C LEU A 35 5.52 4.06 -9.67
N GLU A 36 6.72 4.27 -9.09
CA GLU A 36 7.82 5.04 -9.72
C GLU A 36 8.28 4.43 -11.04
N ASP A 37 8.40 3.10 -11.09
CA ASP A 37 8.88 2.38 -12.27
C ASP A 37 7.76 2.13 -13.30
N GLY A 38 6.53 2.58 -13.01
CA GLY A 38 5.37 2.41 -13.89
C GLY A 38 4.91 0.94 -14.06
N ILE A 39 5.26 0.07 -13.10
CA ILE A 39 4.82 -1.34 -13.09
C ILE A 39 3.31 -1.42 -12.80
N VAL A 40 2.80 -0.45 -12.02
CA VAL A 40 1.39 -0.20 -11.76
C VAL A 40 1.06 1.27 -12.02
N ASP A 41 -0.19 1.56 -12.38
CA ASP A 41 -0.69 2.91 -12.64
C ASP A 41 -1.08 3.64 -11.35
N ALA A 42 -1.42 2.90 -10.29
CA ALA A 42 -1.75 3.45 -8.98
C ALA A 42 -1.56 2.45 -7.84
N VAL A 43 -1.45 2.98 -6.63
CA VAL A 43 -1.46 2.23 -5.37
C VAL A 43 -2.75 2.55 -4.62
N LEU A 44 -3.57 1.53 -4.34
CA LEU A 44 -4.70 1.64 -3.42
C LEU A 44 -4.26 1.20 -2.03
N ALA A 45 -4.02 2.19 -1.17
CA ALA A 45 -3.59 2.01 0.21
C ALA A 45 -4.50 2.76 1.18
N VAL A 46 -4.17 2.75 2.47
CA VAL A 46 -4.96 3.38 3.53
C VAL A 46 -4.15 4.48 4.19
N LYS A 47 -4.68 5.71 4.18
CA LYS A 47 -4.09 6.83 4.90
C LYS A 47 -4.79 7.02 6.24
N LYS A 48 -4.04 7.56 7.20
CA LYS A 48 -4.60 8.09 8.44
C LYS A 48 -5.33 9.40 8.11
N GLY A 49 -6.62 9.46 8.43
CA GLY A 49 -7.40 10.68 8.35
C GLY A 49 -7.17 11.55 9.58
N SER A 50 -8.26 11.85 10.29
CA SER A 50 -8.24 12.73 11.46
C SER A 50 -7.46 12.14 12.65
N ASP A 51 -7.59 10.82 12.87
CA ASP A 51 -6.93 10.10 13.96
C ASP A 51 -6.68 8.62 13.58
N LEU A 52 -6.28 7.77 14.55
CA LEU A 52 -5.94 6.36 14.28
C LEU A 52 -7.15 5.50 13.90
N TYR A 53 -8.36 5.94 14.22
CA TYR A 53 -9.62 5.25 13.95
C TYR A 53 -10.22 5.66 12.60
N ASP A 54 -9.73 6.76 12.02
CA ASP A 54 -10.16 7.28 10.72
C ASP A 54 -9.27 6.71 9.59
N ALA A 55 -9.56 5.49 9.18
CA ALA A 55 -8.86 4.80 8.10
C ALA A 55 -9.47 5.15 6.74
N VAL A 56 -8.72 5.86 5.89
CA VAL A 56 -9.21 6.41 4.63
C VAL A 56 -8.57 5.68 3.43
N PRO A 57 -9.32 4.82 2.70
CA PRO A 57 -8.85 4.25 1.44
C PRO A 57 -8.50 5.37 0.46
N THR A 58 -7.30 5.35 -0.09
CA THR A 58 -6.80 6.39 -0.97
C THR A 58 -6.13 5.76 -2.19
N LEU A 59 -6.56 6.21 -3.38
CA LEU A 59 -5.88 5.88 -4.63
C LEU A 59 -4.75 6.89 -4.84
N ILE A 60 -3.51 6.38 -4.85
CA ILE A 60 -2.28 7.17 -4.93
C ILE A 60 -1.67 6.97 -6.31
N THR A 61 -1.48 8.06 -7.05
CA THR A 61 -0.86 8.09 -8.38
C THR A 61 0.45 8.87 -8.41
N ASP A 62 0.85 9.46 -7.28
CA ASP A 62 2.10 10.16 -7.08
C ASP A 62 2.97 9.31 -6.14
N PRO A 63 4.10 8.75 -6.60
CA PRO A 63 4.92 7.87 -5.78
C PRO A 63 5.44 8.51 -4.49
N GLU A 64 5.68 9.83 -4.47
CA GLU A 64 6.12 10.52 -3.27
C GLU A 64 5.06 10.54 -2.17
N LYS A 65 3.78 10.36 -2.52
CA LYS A 65 2.67 10.32 -1.57
C LYS A 65 2.39 8.93 -1.01
N VAL A 66 3.12 7.89 -1.44
CA VAL A 66 2.94 6.52 -0.93
C VAL A 66 3.32 6.43 0.55
N ILE A 67 4.31 7.21 1.00
CA ILE A 67 4.74 7.25 2.40
C ILE A 67 3.62 7.69 3.36
N GLU A 68 2.66 8.49 2.89
CA GLU A 68 1.50 8.90 3.71
C GLU A 68 0.59 7.73 4.11
N SER A 69 0.79 6.54 3.52
CA SER A 69 0.09 5.30 3.87
C SER A 69 0.96 4.31 4.68
N ALA A 70 2.15 4.73 5.11
CA ALA A 70 3.02 3.91 5.94
C ALA A 70 2.45 3.71 7.36
N GLY A 71 2.76 2.56 7.95
CA GLY A 71 2.31 2.20 9.30
C GLY A 71 0.98 1.46 9.32
N SER A 72 0.66 0.84 10.45
CA SER A 72 -0.56 0.03 10.60
C SER A 72 -1.70 0.79 11.26
N LEU A 73 -2.88 0.78 10.63
CA LEU A 73 -4.13 1.25 11.23
C LEU A 73 -5.03 0.07 11.61
N HIS A 74 -4.80 -0.48 12.79
CA HIS A 74 -5.46 -1.71 13.25
C HIS A 74 -6.98 -1.59 13.45
N CYS A 75 -7.50 -0.37 13.60
CA CYS A 75 -8.92 -0.14 13.82
C CYS A 75 -9.72 0.10 12.52
N GLY A 76 -9.06 0.10 11.35
CA GLY A 76 -9.71 0.26 10.06
C GLY A 76 -10.50 -0.97 9.63
N THR A 77 -11.83 -0.95 9.78
CA THR A 77 -12.75 -1.99 9.29
C THR A 77 -13.06 -1.81 7.79
N LEU A 78 -12.01 -1.90 6.98
CA LEU A 78 -12.08 -1.75 5.53
C LEU A 78 -12.23 -3.09 4.83
N ASN A 79 -13.03 -3.10 3.75
CA ASN A 79 -13.11 -4.16 2.74
C ASN A 79 -12.60 -3.57 1.41
N MET A 80 -11.39 -3.93 1.02
CA MET A 80 -10.69 -3.30 -0.11
C MET A 80 -11.32 -3.71 -1.45
N ALA A 81 -11.77 -4.96 -1.58
CA ALA A 81 -12.42 -5.45 -2.79
C ALA A 81 -13.70 -4.65 -3.11
N LYS A 82 -14.48 -4.28 -2.08
CA LYS A 82 -15.66 -3.42 -2.24
C LYS A 82 -15.28 -2.02 -2.74
N ILE A 83 -14.15 -1.47 -2.29
CA ILE A 83 -13.67 -0.17 -2.77
C ILE A 83 -13.33 -0.25 -4.26
N VAL A 84 -12.57 -1.27 -4.66
CA VAL A 84 -12.19 -1.50 -6.06
C VAL A 84 -13.43 -1.67 -6.94
N GLY A 85 -14.35 -2.55 -6.56
CA GLY A 85 -15.56 -2.82 -7.35
C GLY A 85 -16.52 -1.62 -7.44
N LYS A 86 -16.70 -0.87 -6.35
CA LYS A 86 -17.70 0.22 -6.31
C LYS A 86 -17.19 1.55 -6.86
N TYR A 87 -15.91 1.86 -6.66
CA TYR A 87 -15.37 3.19 -6.94
C TYR A 87 -14.34 3.21 -8.08
N LEU A 88 -13.78 2.07 -8.46
CA LEU A 88 -12.76 1.97 -9.51
C LEU A 88 -13.22 1.14 -10.72
N ASP A 89 -14.51 0.86 -10.85
CA ASP A 89 -15.09 -0.06 -11.88
C ASP A 89 -14.35 -1.41 -11.97
N GLY A 90 -13.88 -1.93 -10.84
CA GLY A 90 -13.12 -3.18 -10.80
C GLY A 90 -11.68 -3.06 -11.33
N ALA A 91 -11.17 -1.84 -11.51
CA ALA A 91 -9.83 -1.54 -12.05
C ALA A 91 -9.58 -2.21 -13.42
N LYS A 92 -10.59 -2.24 -14.31
CA LYS A 92 -10.48 -2.89 -15.62
C LYS A 92 -9.52 -2.18 -16.57
N ASP A 93 -9.42 -0.87 -16.46
CA ASP A 93 -8.64 -0.01 -17.36
C ASP A 93 -7.31 0.46 -16.74
N MET A 94 -6.97 -0.03 -15.53
CA MET A 94 -5.75 0.35 -14.84
C MET A 94 -5.20 -0.79 -14.00
N LYS A 95 -3.87 -0.91 -13.96
CA LYS A 95 -3.18 -1.86 -13.12
C LYS A 95 -2.90 -1.22 -11.76
N ILE A 96 -3.42 -1.80 -10.70
CA ILE A 96 -3.23 -1.27 -9.34
C ILE A 96 -2.49 -2.26 -8.44
N ALA A 97 -1.67 -1.74 -7.53
CA ALA A 97 -1.23 -2.46 -6.35
C ALA A 97 -2.18 -2.17 -5.19
N VAL A 98 -2.54 -3.18 -4.40
CA VAL A 98 -3.46 -3.02 -3.27
C VAL A 98 -2.85 -3.61 -2.02
N THR A 99 -2.81 -2.84 -0.93
CA THR A 99 -2.47 -3.39 0.39
C THR A 99 -3.70 -3.99 1.04
N THR A 100 -3.63 -5.27 1.41
CA THR A 100 -4.76 -6.02 1.94
C THR A 100 -4.42 -6.69 3.26
N LYS A 101 -5.44 -6.85 4.11
CA LYS A 101 -5.43 -7.86 5.16
C LYS A 101 -5.64 -9.23 4.50
N PRO A 102 -5.25 -10.36 5.12
CA PRO A 102 -5.39 -11.68 4.50
C PRO A 102 -6.80 -12.04 4.03
N CYS A 103 -7.84 -11.52 4.69
CA CYS A 103 -9.24 -11.73 4.29
C CYS A 103 -9.69 -10.93 3.07
N ASP A 104 -8.93 -9.91 2.67
CA ASP A 104 -9.15 -9.09 1.47
C ASP A 104 -8.33 -9.59 0.25
N ALA A 105 -7.31 -10.44 0.48
CA ALA A 105 -6.31 -10.84 -0.51
C ALA A 105 -6.77 -12.00 -1.42
#